data_AF-A0A2Z7CNJ4-F1
#
_entry.id   AF-A0A2Z7CNJ4-F1
#
_cell.length_a   1.000
_cell.length_b   1.000
_cell.length_c   1.000
_cell.angle_alpha   90.00
_cell.angle_beta   90.00
_cell.angle_gamma   90.00
#
_symmetry.space_group_name_H-M   'P 1'
#
loop_
_entity.id
_entity.type
_entity.pdbx_description
1 polymer ?
#
loop_
_entity_poly.entity_id
_entity_poly.type
_entity_poly.pdbx_seq_one_letter_code
_entity_poly.pdbx_strand_id
1 'polypeptide(L)'
;MKDINDFMSDGNTFRIKEVRAGSKKGKGIPQALRAFGRIVSSNSQEEINAIVKEAAQNDGRLARYPLKNRIREIEAHQFLLSKIAQLAEEHKAHIKLLEPSPHCLQENGVRRKFARDLLNGELRVLTSASAWLKNYLLTLSGQ
;
A
#
# COMPACT_ATOMS: atom_id res chain seq x y z
N MET A 1 -37.54 12.27 -33.01
CA MET A 1 -36.22 12.85 -32.75
C MET A 1 -35.27 11.71 -32.47
N LYS A 2 -34.24 11.55 -33.29
CA LYS A 2 -33.24 10.48 -33.19
C LYS A 2 -32.17 10.92 -32.19
N ASP A 3 -31.91 10.11 -31.17
CA ASP A 3 -30.74 10.24 -30.31
C ASP A 3 -29.49 9.92 -31.14
N ILE A 4 -28.74 10.99 -31.47
CA ILE A 4 -27.42 10.91 -32.09
C ILE A 4 -26.44 10.86 -30.94
N ASN A 5 -26.07 9.65 -30.53
CA ASN A 5 -24.78 9.35 -29.90
C ASN A 5 -24.52 7.86 -30.09
N ASP A 6 -24.34 7.53 -31.36
CA ASP A 6 -23.78 6.26 -31.83
C ASP A 6 -22.29 6.23 -31.43
N PHE A 7 -22.03 6.08 -30.13
CA PHE A 7 -20.76 5.53 -29.68
C PHE A 7 -20.83 4.05 -29.98
N MET A 8 -20.37 3.69 -31.19
CA MET A 8 -19.95 2.34 -31.53
C MET A 8 -18.84 1.94 -30.55
N SER A 9 -19.25 1.50 -29.36
CA SER A 9 -18.40 0.88 -28.37
C SER A 9 -18.04 -0.49 -28.93
N ASP A 10 -16.95 -0.56 -29.69
CA ASP A 10 -16.21 -1.81 -29.85
C ASP A 10 -15.64 -2.15 -28.46
N GLY A 11 -16.52 -2.72 -27.67
CA GLY A 11 -16.45 -2.76 -26.22
C GLY A 11 -15.40 -3.75 -25.81
N ASN A 12 -14.15 -3.29 -25.69
CA ASN A 12 -13.13 -3.93 -24.89
C ASN A 12 -13.66 -4.02 -23.45
N THR A 13 -14.44 -5.07 -23.22
CA THR A 13 -15.14 -5.31 -21.97
C THR A 13 -14.10 -5.83 -21.00
N PHE A 14 -13.42 -4.94 -20.28
CA PHE A 14 -12.51 -5.38 -19.25
C PHE A 14 -13.33 -6.01 -18.14
N ARG A 15 -13.18 -7.33 -17.97
CA ARG A 15 -13.87 -8.06 -16.93
C ARG A 15 -13.15 -7.77 -15.62
N ILE A 16 -13.69 -6.85 -14.82
CA ILE A 16 -13.26 -6.70 -13.42
C ILE A 16 -13.59 -8.02 -12.72
N LYS A 17 -12.57 -8.85 -12.54
CA LYS A 17 -12.69 -10.08 -11.75
C LYS A 17 -12.53 -9.68 -10.29
N GLU A 18 -13.59 -9.84 -9.53
CA GLU A 18 -13.50 -9.83 -8.08
C GLU A 18 -12.43 -10.84 -7.64
N VAL A 19 -11.37 -10.35 -7.03
CA VAL A 19 -10.38 -11.22 -6.40
C VAL A 19 -11.06 -11.81 -5.18
N ARG A 20 -11.48 -13.07 -5.29
CA ARG A 20 -12.08 -13.83 -4.18
C ARG A 20 -11.27 -13.57 -2.92
N ALA A 21 -11.93 -13.12 -1.86
CA ALA A 21 -11.31 -12.95 -0.55
C ALA A 21 -10.69 -14.30 -0.16
N GLY A 22 -9.36 -14.37 -0.19
CA GLY A 22 -8.65 -15.58 0.21
C GLY A 22 -9.02 -15.89 1.66
N SER A 23 -9.58 -17.07 1.90
CA SER A 23 -9.74 -17.59 3.24
C SER A 23 -8.37 -17.58 3.94
N LYS A 24 -8.34 -17.03 5.15
CA LYS A 24 -7.19 -16.82 6.06
C LYS A 24 -6.52 -15.46 5.89
N LYS A 25 -6.59 -14.65 6.97
CA LYS A 25 -5.78 -13.46 7.34
C LYS A 25 -5.35 -12.59 6.15
N GLY A 26 -5.87 -11.35 6.08
CA GLY A 26 -5.58 -10.40 5.01
C GLY A 26 -4.14 -10.48 4.48
N LYS A 27 -3.99 -10.48 3.15
CA LYS A 27 -2.68 -10.56 2.49
C LYS A 27 -1.80 -9.47 3.10
N GLY A 28 -0.75 -9.89 3.80
CA GLY A 28 0.19 -8.96 4.42
C GLY A 28 0.88 -8.07 3.39
N ILE A 29 1.75 -7.19 3.86
CA ILE A 29 2.47 -6.33 2.91
C ILE A 29 3.31 -7.16 1.92
N PRO A 30 3.46 -6.69 0.66
CA PRO A 30 4.22 -7.42 -0.34
C PRO A 30 5.63 -7.76 0.12
N GLN A 31 6.12 -8.94 -0.25
CA GLN A 31 7.46 -9.38 0.09
C GLN A 31 8.54 -8.39 -0.37
N ALA A 32 8.37 -7.78 -1.55
CA ALA A 32 9.26 -6.75 -2.06
C ALA A 32 9.32 -5.54 -1.12
N LEU A 33 8.18 -5.12 -0.57
CA LEU A 33 8.12 -3.98 0.36
C LEU A 33 8.79 -4.30 1.70
N ARG A 34 8.64 -5.54 2.19
CA ARG A 34 9.37 -6.02 3.38
C ARG A 34 10.88 -6.01 3.16
N ALA A 35 11.34 -6.52 2.01
CA ALA A 35 12.77 -6.52 1.67
C ALA A 35 13.31 -5.08 1.57
N PHE A 36 12.55 -4.19 0.94
CA PHE A 36 12.88 -2.76 0.85
C PHE A 36 13.05 -2.14 2.24
N GLY A 37 12.10 -2.35 3.15
CA GLY A 37 12.20 -1.85 4.53
C GLY A 37 13.46 -2.33 5.24
N ARG A 38 13.82 -3.61 5.10
CA ARG A 38 15.04 -4.18 5.71
C ARG A 38 16.32 -3.53 5.20
N ILE A 39 16.39 -3.27 3.90
CA ILE A 39 17.57 -2.66 3.27
C ILE A 39 17.68 -1.20 3.69
N VAL A 40 16.60 -0.42 3.60
CA VAL A 40 16.62 1.02 3.86
C VAL A 40 16.81 1.36 5.34
N SER A 41 16.38 0.49 6.25
CA SER A 41 16.62 0.64 7.68
C SER A 41 17.99 0.12 8.13
N SER A 42 18.84 -0.32 7.20
CA SER A 42 20.22 -0.72 7.50
C SER A 42 21.18 0.46 7.44
N ASN A 43 21.98 0.61 8.50
CA ASN A 43 22.90 1.73 8.70
C ASN A 43 24.37 1.30 8.53
N SER A 44 24.66 0.00 8.42
CA SER A 44 26.02 -0.50 8.23
C SER A 44 26.11 -1.63 7.21
N GLN A 45 27.32 -1.82 6.65
CA GLN A 45 27.59 -2.90 5.69
C GLN A 45 27.48 -4.28 6.35
N GLU A 46 27.84 -4.40 7.62
CA GLU A 46 27.75 -5.63 8.41
C GLU A 46 26.30 -6.10 8.54
N GLU A 47 25.38 -5.16 8.74
CA GLU A 47 23.94 -5.45 8.84
C GLU A 47 23.39 -5.98 7.51
N ILE A 48 23.77 -5.35 6.40
CA ILE A 48 23.39 -5.80 5.05
C ILE A 48 23.98 -7.19 4.79
N ASN A 49 25.24 -7.42 5.13
CA ASN A 49 25.90 -8.71 4.98
C ASN A 49 25.21 -9.80 5.83
N ALA A 50 24.75 -9.47 7.04
CA ALA A 50 23.99 -10.39 7.88
C ALA A 50 22.66 -10.77 7.24
N ILE A 51 21.93 -9.80 6.66
CA ILE A 51 20.68 -10.03 5.93
C ILE A 51 20.91 -10.93 4.71
N VAL A 52 21.96 -10.68 3.92
CA VAL A 52 22.34 -11.50 2.76
C VAL A 52 22.69 -12.92 3.19
N LYS A 53 23.48 -13.08 4.25
CA LYS A 53 23.85 -14.38 4.82
C LYS A 53 22.63 -15.16 5.29
N GLU A 54 21.69 -14.49 5.97
CA GLU A 54 20.45 -15.11 6.42
C GLU A 54 19.58 -15.57 5.25
N ALA A 55 19.48 -14.76 4.19
CA ALA A 55 18.75 -15.15 2.99
C ALA A 55 19.39 -16.34 2.27
N ALA A 56 20.72 -16.38 2.17
CA ALA A 56 21.47 -17.50 1.58
C ALA A 56 21.30 -18.81 2.36
N GLN A 57 21.11 -18.75 3.68
CA GLN A 57 20.83 -19.93 4.52
C GLN A 57 19.40 -20.47 4.37
N ASN A 58 18.48 -19.64 3.86
CA ASN A 58 17.09 -20.01 3.63
C ASN A 58 16.89 -20.40 2.15
N ASP A 59 15.91 -19.82 1.46
CA ASP A 59 15.61 -20.07 0.04
C ASP A 59 16.17 -18.97 -0.89
N GLY A 60 17.13 -18.18 -0.41
CA GLY A 60 17.68 -17.03 -1.12
C GLY A 60 16.79 -15.78 -1.08
N ARG A 61 15.59 -15.84 -0.50
CA ARG A 61 14.64 -14.72 -0.53
C ARG A 61 14.70 -13.87 0.72
N LEU A 62 15.06 -12.60 0.55
CA LEU A 62 15.29 -11.61 1.60
C LEU A 62 14.13 -11.35 2.58
N ALA A 63 12.88 -11.72 2.24
CA ALA A 63 11.69 -11.28 2.98
C ALA A 63 10.58 -12.33 3.10
N ARG A 64 10.92 -13.61 2.88
CA ARG A 64 9.95 -14.70 3.03
C ARG A 64 9.62 -14.96 4.52
N TYR A 65 10.64 -14.88 5.37
CA TYR A 65 10.55 -15.08 6.82
C TYR A 65 10.95 -13.82 7.59
N PRO A 66 10.48 -13.60 8.82
CA PRO A 66 11.00 -12.57 9.71
C PRO A 66 12.51 -12.70 9.90
N LEU A 67 13.23 -11.59 10.06
CA LEU A 67 14.66 -11.64 10.39
C LEU A 67 14.90 -12.33 11.73
N LYS A 68 16.01 -13.07 11.85
CA LYS A 68 16.45 -13.62 13.15
C LYS A 68 16.68 -12.51 14.18
N ASN A 69 17.25 -11.39 13.74
CA ASN A 69 17.37 -10.20 14.58
C ASN A 69 16.02 -9.48 14.65
N ARG A 70 15.27 -9.72 15.73
CA ARG A 70 13.94 -9.14 15.96
C ARG A 70 13.94 -7.61 16.03
N ILE A 71 14.96 -7.01 16.65
CA ILE A 71 15.06 -5.55 16.78
C ILE A 71 15.09 -4.93 15.38
N ARG A 72 15.87 -5.51 14.47
CA ARG A 72 16.01 -5.05 13.08
C ARG A 72 14.74 -5.26 12.26
N GLU A 73 14.03 -6.37 12.50
CA GLU A 73 12.71 -6.59 11.90
C GLU A 73 11.72 -5.50 12.37
N ILE A 74 11.73 -5.16 13.67
CA ILE A 74 10.88 -4.11 14.24
C ILE A 74 11.22 -2.75 13.63
N GLU A 75 12.50 -2.37 13.59
CA GLU A 75 12.96 -1.10 12.98
C GLU A 75 12.52 -0.98 11.52
N ALA A 76 12.71 -2.02 10.72
CA ALA A 76 12.30 -2.06 9.32
C ALA A 76 10.78 -1.86 9.15
N HIS A 77 9.97 -2.49 10.01
CA HIS A 77 8.50 -2.39 9.92
C HIS A 77 7.98 -1.08 10.52
N GLN A 78 8.67 -0.49 11.51
CA GLN A 78 8.39 0.85 12.03
C GLN A 78 8.67 1.93 10.97
N PHE A 79 9.78 1.81 10.25
CA PHE A 79 10.09 2.69 9.12
C PHE A 79 8.98 2.66 8.06
N LEU A 80 8.57 1.47 7.63
CA LEU A 80 7.47 1.30 6.67
C LEU A 80 6.15 1.89 7.20
N LEU A 81 5.82 1.64 8.47
CA LEU A 81 4.61 2.16 9.09
C LEU A 81 4.61 3.69 9.10
N SER A 82 5.73 4.32 9.46
CA SER A 82 5.88 5.78 9.44
C SER A 82 5.62 6.35 8.05
N LYS A 83 6.22 5.76 7.01
CA LYS A 83 6.04 6.21 5.62
C LYS A 83 4.62 6.03 5.11
N ILE A 84 4.00 4.88 5.39
CA ILE A 84 2.60 4.63 4.96
C ILE A 84 1.64 5.56 5.71
N ALA A 85 1.87 5.80 7.00
CA ALA A 85 1.04 6.73 7.78
C ALA A 85 1.17 8.17 7.27
N GLN A 86 2.38 8.62 6.95
CA GLN A 86 2.63 9.92 6.33
C GLN A 86 1.84 10.05 5.01
N LEU A 87 2.00 9.08 4.10
CA LEU A 87 1.28 9.07 2.83
C LEU A 87 -0.24 9.09 3.03
N ALA A 88 -0.76 8.34 4.01
CA ALA A 88 -2.19 8.32 4.30
C ALA A 88 -2.72 9.71 4.73
N GLU A 89 -1.96 10.46 5.54
CA GLU A 89 -2.34 11.83 5.93
C GLU A 89 -2.26 12.80 4.75
N GLU A 90 -1.26 12.68 3.88
CA GLU A 90 -1.15 13.47 2.65
C GLU A 90 -2.37 13.25 1.73
N HIS A 91 -2.78 11.99 1.54
CA HIS A 91 -3.98 11.67 0.75
C HIS A 91 -5.25 12.24 1.37
N LYS A 92 -5.40 12.17 2.71
CA LYS A 92 -6.53 12.80 3.41
C LYS A 92 -6.56 14.32 3.17
N ALA A 93 -5.41 14.99 3.21
CA ALA A 93 -5.32 16.41 2.92
C ALA A 93 -5.73 16.72 1.46
N HIS A 94 -5.26 15.92 0.51
CA HIS A 94 -5.59 16.10 -0.91
C HIS A 94 -7.08 15.87 -1.20
N ILE A 95 -7.70 14.88 -0.56
CA ILE A 95 -9.14 14.63 -0.66
C ILE A 95 -9.94 15.85 -0.17
N LYS A 96 -9.54 16.45 0.96
CA LYS A 96 -10.19 17.67 1.48
C LYS A 96 -10.09 18.85 0.52
N LEU A 97 -8.96 19.01 -0.18
CA LEU A 97 -8.78 20.04 -1.20
C LEU A 97 -9.67 19.84 -2.43
N LEU A 98 -10.09 18.60 -2.70
CA LEU A 98 -10.99 18.26 -3.80
C LEU A 98 -12.47 18.42 -3.44
N GLU A 99 -12.82 18.84 -2.21
CA GLU A 99 -14.23 19.09 -1.85
C GLU A 99 -14.82 20.25 -2.68
N PRO A 100 -16.11 20.17 -3.06
CA PRO A 100 -16.70 21.15 -3.93
C PRO A 100 -16.84 22.48 -3.18
N SER A 101 -16.21 23.54 -3.70
CA SER A 101 -16.53 24.90 -3.28
C SER A 101 -17.87 25.32 -3.88
N PRO A 102 -18.77 25.98 -3.12
CA PRO A 102 -20.07 26.45 -3.62
C PRO A 102 -19.96 27.40 -4.82
N HIS A 103 -18.79 27.96 -5.09
CA HIS A 103 -18.56 28.91 -6.19
C HIS A 103 -17.94 28.29 -7.45
N CYS A 104 -17.59 27.00 -7.45
CA CYS A 104 -16.97 26.33 -8.61
C CYS A 104 -18.01 25.58 -9.44
N LEU A 105 -18.63 26.29 -10.38
CA LEU A 105 -19.58 25.76 -11.36
C LEU A 105 -18.92 24.70 -12.28
N GLN A 106 -19.35 23.46 -12.07
CA GLN A 106 -19.62 22.36 -13.02
C GLN A 106 -18.60 21.90 -14.08
N GLU A 107 -17.65 22.70 -14.58
CA GLU A 107 -16.84 22.32 -15.77
C GLU A 107 -15.90 21.11 -15.56
N ASN A 108 -15.59 20.76 -14.31
CA ASN A 108 -14.70 19.63 -13.98
C ASN A 108 -15.28 18.62 -12.99
N GLY A 109 -16.61 18.61 -12.79
CA GLY A 109 -17.27 17.79 -11.77
C GLY A 109 -16.95 16.29 -11.89
N VAL A 110 -16.94 15.76 -13.12
CA VAL A 110 -16.65 14.34 -13.40
C VAL A 110 -15.19 14.00 -13.09
N ARG A 111 -14.22 14.75 -13.64
CA ARG A 111 -12.78 14.52 -13.39
C ARG A 111 -12.41 14.65 -11.92
N ARG A 112 -12.98 15.63 -11.22
CA ARG A 112 -12.79 15.83 -9.79
C ARG A 112 -13.35 14.66 -8.97
N LYS A 113 -14.53 14.16 -9.34
CA LYS A 113 -15.11 12.96 -8.72
C LYS A 113 -14.20 11.75 -8.91
N PHE A 114 -13.71 11.51 -10.13
CA PHE A 114 -12.75 10.43 -10.39
C PHE A 114 -11.48 10.55 -9.54
N ALA A 115 -10.87 11.75 -9.48
CA ALA A 115 -9.68 11.97 -8.65
C ALA A 115 -9.96 11.70 -7.16
N ARG A 116 -11.13 12.11 -6.66
CA ARG A 116 -11.54 11.87 -5.28
C ARG A 116 -11.75 10.38 -5.01
N ASP A 117 -12.42 9.66 -5.91
CA ASP A 117 -12.69 8.23 -5.78
C ASP A 117 -11.37 7.43 -5.83
N LEU A 118 -10.42 7.81 -6.70
CA LEU A 118 -9.08 7.23 -6.78
C LEU A 118 -8.33 7.40 -5.45
N LEU A 119 -8.22 8.63 -4.94
CA LEU A 119 -7.50 8.92 -3.70
C LEU A 119 -8.13 8.23 -2.49
N ASN A 120 -9.46 8.11 -2.45
CA ASN A 120 -10.15 7.34 -1.41
C ASN A 120 -9.82 5.84 -1.49
N GLY A 121 -9.73 5.30 -2.71
CA GLY A 121 -9.28 3.93 -2.94
C GLY A 121 -7.87 3.68 -2.43
N GLU A 122 -6.93 4.57 -2.78
CA GLU A 122 -5.54 4.51 -2.32
C GLU A 122 -5.44 4.66 -0.78
N LEU A 123 -6.16 5.62 -0.20
CA LEU A 123 -6.23 5.82 1.25
C LEU A 123 -6.72 4.55 1.97
N ARG A 124 -7.71 3.85 1.41
CA ARG A 124 -8.20 2.58 1.97
C ARG A 124 -7.12 1.51 1.98
N VAL A 125 -6.32 1.41 0.91
CA VAL A 125 -5.19 0.48 0.83
C VAL A 125 -4.12 0.83 1.86
N LEU A 126 -3.72 2.11 1.96
CA LEU A 126 -2.73 2.60 2.92
C LEU A 126 -3.18 2.36 4.37
N THR A 127 -4.46 2.57 4.67
CA THR A 127 -5.05 2.34 5.99
C THR A 127 -5.02 0.85 6.35
N SER A 128 -5.37 -0.02 5.38
CA SER A 128 -5.31 -1.47 5.57
C SER A 128 -3.88 -1.96 5.82
N ALA A 129 -2.92 -1.48 5.04
CA ALA A 129 -1.50 -1.82 5.21
C ALA A 129 -0.96 -1.34 6.57
N SER A 130 -1.31 -0.12 6.98
CA SER A 130 -0.94 0.43 8.30
C SER A 130 -1.50 -0.41 9.45
N ALA A 131 -2.77 -0.82 9.37
CA ALA A 131 -3.40 -1.67 10.37
C ALA A 131 -2.71 -3.04 10.45
N TRP A 132 -2.38 -3.64 9.30
CA TRP A 132 -1.63 -4.90 9.26
C TRP A 132 -0.24 -4.75 9.90
N LEU A 133 0.49 -3.68 9.60
CA LEU A 133 1.83 -3.42 10.17
C LEU A 133 1.77 -3.22 11.69
N LYS A 134 0.79 -2.46 12.20
CA LYS A 134 0.58 -2.29 13.65
C LYS A 134 0.36 -3.63 14.33
N ASN A 135 -0.53 -4.46 13.78
CA ASN A 135 -0.79 -5.79 14.33
C ASN A 135 0.46 -6.69 14.27
N TYR A 136 1.21 -6.64 13.17
CA TYR A 136 2.45 -7.40 13.03
C TYR A 136 3.51 -6.98 14.05
N LEU A 137 3.71 -5.67 14.25
CA LEU A 137 4.61 -5.14 15.28
C LEU A 137 4.19 -5.59 16.68
N LEU A 138 2.90 -5.56 17.01
CA LEU A 138 2.39 -6.08 18.29
C LEU A 138 2.73 -7.57 18.48
N THR A 139 2.61 -8.38 17.44
CA THR A 139 2.98 -9.81 17.51
C THR A 139 4.48 -10.04 17.72
N LEU A 140 5.33 -9.12 17.24
CA LEU A 140 6.78 -9.19 17.43
C LEU A 140 7.22 -8.71 18.82
N SER A 141 6.52 -7.72 19.39
CA SER A 141 6.83 -7.17 20.71
C SER A 141 6.26 -7.99 21.88
N GLY A 142 5.25 -8.83 21.64
CA GLY A 142 4.59 -9.67 22.64
C GLY A 142 5.14 -11.10 22.77
N GLN A 143 6.29 -11.40 22.16
CA GLN A 143 6.95 -12.71 22.15
C GLN A 143 8.37 -12.66 22.69
#